data_AF-A0A7K0L424-F1
#
_entry.id   AF-A0A7K0L424-F1
#
_cell.length_a   1.000
_cell.length_b   1.000
_cell.length_c   1.000
_cell.angle_alpha   90.00
_cell.angle_beta   90.00
_cell.angle_gamma   90.00
#
_symmetry.space_group_name_H-M   'P 1'
#
loop_
_entity.id
_entity.type
_entity.pdbx_description
1 polymer ?
#
loop_
_entity_poly.entity_id
_entity_poly.type
_entity_poly.pdbx_seq_one_letter_code
_entity_poly.pdbx_strand_id
1 'polypeptide(L)'
;DNYSLGITAFEIFTGKKPFEGDQPIQIAYMHVNNRVPKISTLLSGVPEQLDDLIYRATSANPDERPRDASIFYEELSRISHTLNPKENQLSLELDIPIEPMRPKSSRKSLRAKVKEMTQAIPAIPAPRETTQEIKKRKKASKRVRRNRKIALFMAVVVGIVGWYVLVGPGSRVVVPSTVGATELEVSAALDPLGLASLVVEKQFSEEIPEGRVIQSIPEGGGRIDQGGTVKLVVSKGPERFIIPSLAGLTPEAATNVLGKLPLTILPLAEEFSSSVPKGYVIDSNPPSGEKVKRSSSILIRISKGIEQVTLTSYTGKSADQALNELQDAGFVVTSTYAFSETRLAGEVIAQKPSGVETADKGSKVYLTISKGSQYAYIPNLFSIDEAKAVAALKDLDLKVVVKKIGKKTVKKVTNVSPKVGSKVKRGSTVTITVG
;
A
#
# COMPACT_ATOMS: atom_id res chain seq x y z
N ASP A 1 18.90 44.83 31.36
CA ASP A 1 17.98 44.37 32.40
C ASP A 1 18.79 43.64 33.46
N ASN A 2 18.69 44.04 34.73
CA ASN A 2 19.47 43.46 35.83
C ASN A 2 19.00 42.03 36.18
N TYR A 3 17.75 41.69 35.88
CA TYR A 3 17.25 40.33 36.06
C TYR A 3 17.94 39.36 35.10
N SER A 4 17.96 39.68 33.80
CA SER A 4 18.65 38.87 32.80
C SER A 4 20.14 38.74 33.10
N LEU A 5 20.80 39.82 33.54
CA LEU A 5 22.20 39.79 33.97
C LEU A 5 22.43 38.84 35.15
N GLY A 6 21.53 38.84 36.13
CA GLY A 6 21.56 37.91 37.26
C GLY A 6 21.40 36.45 36.82
N ILE A 7 20.49 36.16 35.87
CA ILE A 7 20.31 34.82 35.29
C ILE A 7 21.58 34.36 34.56
N THR A 8 22.17 35.23 33.73
CA THR A 8 23.41 34.90 33.02
C THR A 8 24.58 34.70 33.98
N ALA A 9 24.68 35.52 35.04
CA ALA A 9 25.72 35.35 36.06
C ALA A 9 25.55 34.02 36.80
N PHE A 10 24.33 33.66 37.18
CA PHE A 10 24.02 32.38 37.80
C PHE A 10 24.45 31.20 36.91
N GLU A 11 24.14 31.24 35.62
CA GLU A 11 24.53 30.19 34.66
C GLU A 11 26.06 30.12 34.47
N ILE A 12 26.75 31.26 34.42
CA ILE A 12 28.21 31.31 34.31
C ILE A 12 28.88 30.68 35.53
N PHE A 13 28.41 30.99 36.74
CA PHE A 13 29.03 30.46 37.96
C PHE A 13 28.68 28.99 38.20
N THR A 14 27.43 28.58 37.97
CA THR A 14 26.96 27.22 38.28
C THR A 14 27.11 26.23 37.12
N GLY A 15 27.30 26.72 35.89
CA GLY A 15 27.28 25.92 34.67
C GLY A 15 25.89 25.36 34.31
N LYS A 16 24.84 25.77 35.02
CA LYS A 16 23.46 25.28 34.83
C LYS A 16 22.47 26.43 34.79
N LYS A 17 21.37 26.24 34.06
CA LYS A 17 20.28 27.22 34.05
C LYS A 17 19.46 27.11 35.33
N PRO A 18 18.97 28.23 35.88
CA PRO A 18 18.16 28.18 37.09
C PRO A 18 16.79 27.53 36.87
N PHE A 19 16.26 27.56 35.64
CA PHE A 19 15.01 26.91 35.26
C PHE A 19 15.21 26.11 33.96
N GLU A 20 14.83 24.83 34.00
CA GLU A 20 14.91 23.91 32.86
C GLU A 20 13.54 23.25 32.62
N GLY A 21 13.12 23.19 31.36
CA GLY A 21 11.86 22.55 30.98
C GLY A 21 11.81 22.26 29.48
N ASP A 22 11.06 21.22 29.10
CA ASP A 22 11.01 20.72 27.72
C ASP A 22 10.26 21.66 26.78
N GLN A 23 9.36 22.49 27.32
CA GLN A 23 8.58 23.46 26.56
C GLN A 23 8.85 24.91 27.00
N PRO A 24 8.95 25.87 26.05
CA PRO A 24 9.18 27.28 26.37
C PRO A 24 8.16 27.89 27.33
N ILE A 25 6.91 27.42 27.29
CA ILE A 25 5.85 27.92 28.18
C ILE A 25 6.05 27.49 29.64
N GLN A 26 6.67 26.33 29.87
CA GLN A 26 7.00 25.85 31.20
C GLN A 26 8.14 26.69 31.80
N ILE A 27 9.12 27.06 30.99
CA ILE A 27 10.20 27.98 31.37
C ILE A 27 9.63 29.36 31.73
N ALA A 28 8.72 29.90 30.91
CA ALA A 28 8.06 31.16 31.19
C ALA A 28 7.22 31.11 32.49
N TYR A 29 6.52 30.00 32.75
CA TYR A 29 5.77 29.80 33.98
C TYR A 29 6.68 29.77 35.23
N MET A 30 7.85 29.13 35.13
CA MET A 30 8.82 29.08 36.23
C MET A 30 9.43 30.45 36.53
N HIS A 31 9.73 31.28 35.51
CA HIS A 31 10.21 32.65 35.74
C HIS A 31 9.21 33.53 36.52
N VAL A 32 7.91 33.23 36.43
CA VAL A 32 6.86 33.99 37.12
C VAL A 32 6.59 33.44 38.53
N ASN A 33 6.58 32.13 38.70
CA ASN A 33 6.10 31.49 39.93
C ASN A 33 7.20 30.94 40.84
N ASN A 34 8.40 30.67 40.31
CA ASN A 34 9.48 30.07 41.06
C ASN A 34 10.60 31.10 41.31
N ARG A 35 11.30 30.93 42.43
CA ARG A 35 12.47 31.75 42.79
C ARG A 35 13.74 31.08 42.30
N VAL A 36 14.67 31.87 41.77
CA VAL A 36 16.02 31.40 41.42
C VAL A 36 16.74 30.97 42.72
N PRO A 37 17.28 29.75 42.80
CA PRO A 37 18.00 29.29 43.98
C PRO A 37 19.30 30.10 44.18
N LYS A 38 19.84 30.07 45.40
CA LYS A 38 21.16 30.63 45.69
C LYS A 38 22.26 29.78 45.05
N ILE A 39 23.35 30.38 44.60
CA ILE A 39 24.49 29.67 43.97
C ILE A 39 25.15 28.75 45.00
N SER A 40 25.21 29.15 46.27
CA SER A 40 25.76 28.33 47.36
C SER A 40 25.03 26.99 47.55
N THR A 41 23.80 26.85 47.06
CA THR A 41 23.07 25.58 47.10
C THR A 41 23.59 24.55 46.09
N LEU A 42 24.26 25.01 45.03
CA LEU A 42 24.78 24.17 43.94
C LEU A 42 26.30 24.02 43.99
N LEU A 43 27.02 25.03 44.50
CA LEU A 43 28.48 25.04 44.57
C LEU A 43 28.95 25.36 45.98
N SER A 44 29.80 24.49 46.54
CA SER A 44 30.50 24.74 47.81
C SER A 44 31.68 25.68 47.60
N GLY A 45 31.87 26.65 48.49
CA GLY A 45 33.00 27.59 48.45
C GLY A 45 32.72 28.96 47.81
N VAL A 46 31.44 29.25 47.52
CA VAL A 46 31.02 30.57 47.00
C VAL A 46 31.02 31.60 48.13
N PRO A 47 31.65 32.78 47.95
CA PRO A 47 31.58 33.86 48.92
C PRO A 47 30.14 34.36 49.11
N GLU A 48 29.71 34.51 50.37
CA GLU A 48 28.34 34.92 50.74
C GLU A 48 27.91 36.23 50.06
N GLN A 49 28.83 37.20 49.95
CA GLN A 49 28.58 38.50 49.32
C GLN A 49 28.25 38.38 47.83
N LEU A 50 28.88 37.45 47.11
CA LEU A 50 28.63 37.20 45.69
C LEU A 50 27.28 36.51 45.49
N ASP A 51 26.98 35.54 46.35
CA ASP A 51 25.73 34.79 46.32
C ASP A 51 24.52 35.70 46.59
N ASP A 52 24.62 36.60 47.58
CA ASP A 52 23.57 37.56 47.90
C ASP A 52 23.37 38.61 46.80
N LEU A 53 24.43 39.04 46.11
CA LEU A 53 24.32 39.96 44.97
C LEU A 53 23.50 39.33 43.84
N ILE A 54 23.79 38.08 43.49
CA ILE A 54 23.12 37.38 42.38
C ILE A 54 21.69 36.99 42.78
N TYR A 55 21.47 36.60 44.03
CA TYR A 55 20.15 36.31 44.57
C TYR A 55 19.22 37.54 44.63
N ARG A 56 19.77 38.73 44.93
CA ARG A 56 19.04 40.02 44.85
C ARG A 56 18.76 40.42 43.41
N ALA A 57 19.74 40.29 42.51
CA ALA A 57 19.58 40.65 41.10
C ALA A 57 18.47 39.83 40.40
N THR A 58 18.27 38.58 40.83
CA THR A 58 17.21 37.68 40.33
C THR A 58 15.89 37.78 41.11
N SER A 59 15.68 38.84 41.91
CA SER A 59 14.43 38.99 42.69
C SER A 59 13.20 39.16 41.83
N ALA A 60 12.04 38.64 42.25
CA ALA A 60 10.77 38.91 41.56
C ALA A 60 10.35 40.38 41.71
N ASN A 61 10.68 41.01 42.85
CA ASN A 61 10.43 42.42 43.12
C ASN A 61 11.52 43.30 42.51
N PRO A 62 11.21 44.21 41.56
CA PRO A 62 12.20 45.09 40.94
C PRO A 62 12.93 46.01 41.93
N ASP A 63 12.28 46.43 43.02
CA ASP A 63 12.85 47.36 43.99
C ASP A 63 13.95 46.73 44.88
N GLU A 64 14.00 45.39 44.93
CA GLU A 64 15.04 44.64 45.67
C GLU A 64 16.29 44.39 44.83
N ARG A 65 16.20 44.60 43.52
CA ARG A 65 17.32 44.44 42.58
C ARG A 65 18.21 45.69 42.64
N PRO A 66 19.48 45.59 42.21
CA PRO A 66 20.28 46.78 41.93
C PRO A 66 19.50 47.70 40.98
N ARG A 67 19.56 49.01 41.22
CA ARG A 67 18.75 49.99 40.48
C ARG A 67 19.09 50.00 38.99
N ASP A 68 20.38 49.95 38.67
CA ASP A 68 20.93 50.05 37.32
C ASP A 68 22.18 49.17 37.19
N ALA A 69 22.62 48.90 35.95
CA ALA A 69 23.77 48.05 35.68
C ALA A 69 25.09 48.61 36.25
N SER A 70 25.22 49.94 36.36
CA SER A 70 26.38 50.59 36.99
C SER A 70 26.53 50.19 38.46
N ILE A 71 25.43 50.16 39.21
CA ILE A 71 25.44 49.76 40.63
C ILE A 71 25.80 48.28 40.77
N PHE A 72 25.27 47.44 39.88
CA PHE A 72 25.61 46.01 39.87
C PHE A 72 27.10 45.78 39.60
N TYR A 73 27.69 46.53 38.64
CA TYR A 73 29.12 46.48 38.35
C TYR A 73 29.98 46.98 39.53
N GLU A 74 29.61 48.09 40.17
CA GLU A 74 30.32 48.61 41.35
C GLU A 74 30.30 47.62 42.52
N GLU A 75 29.15 46.98 42.79
CA GLU A 75 29.03 45.95 43.84
C GLU A 75 29.85 44.71 43.50
N LEU A 76 29.83 44.24 42.25
CA LEU A 76 30.60 43.08 41.80
C LEU A 76 32.10 43.34 41.81
N SER A 77 32.54 44.51 41.36
CA SER A 77 33.93 44.96 41.42
C SER A 77 34.40 45.10 42.87
N ARG A 78 33.58 45.66 43.77
CA ARG A 78 33.92 45.70 45.20
C ARG A 78 34.14 44.30 45.76
N ILE A 79 33.27 43.34 45.43
CA ILE A 79 33.41 41.95 45.88
C ILE A 79 34.70 41.34 45.31
N SER A 80 34.99 41.51 44.02
CA SER A 80 36.23 40.98 43.42
C SER A 80 37.47 41.56 44.09
N HIS A 81 37.49 42.87 44.38
CA HIS A 81 38.60 43.52 45.08
C HIS A 81 38.79 42.98 46.51
N THR A 82 37.71 42.68 47.23
CA THR A 82 37.82 42.10 48.57
C THR A 82 38.35 40.67 48.55
N LEU A 83 38.02 39.89 47.51
CA LEU A 83 38.45 38.49 47.37
C LEU A 83 39.89 38.39 46.87
N ASN A 84 40.35 39.33 46.05
CA ASN A 84 41.71 39.35 45.50
C ASN A 84 42.37 40.74 45.64
N PRO A 85 42.84 41.12 46.84
CA PRO A 85 43.46 42.43 47.06
C PRO A 85 44.79 42.63 46.31
N LYS A 86 45.38 41.55 45.76
CA LYS A 86 46.67 41.60 45.03
C LYS A 86 46.53 42.08 43.58
N GLU A 87 45.34 42.02 42.98
CA GLU A 87 45.11 42.46 41.60
C GLU A 87 45.19 43.98 41.41
N ASN A 88 45.05 44.76 42.49
CA ASN A 88 45.15 46.23 42.43
C ASN A 88 46.53 46.76 42.01
N GLN A 89 47.57 45.92 41.89
CA GLN A 89 48.88 46.34 41.38
C GLN A 89 48.97 46.32 39.84
N LEU A 90 47.97 45.78 39.13
CA LEU A 90 48.06 45.53 37.68
C LEU A 90 47.05 46.29 36.81
N SER A 91 46.17 47.12 37.40
CA SER A 91 45.15 47.89 36.66
C SER A 91 45.44 49.40 36.63
N LEU A 92 46.71 49.78 36.49
CA LEU A 92 47.06 51.10 35.98
C LEU A 92 47.02 51.03 34.45
N GLU A 93 46.08 51.79 33.88
CA GLU A 93 45.99 52.21 32.48
C GLU A 93 45.47 51.19 31.45
N LEU A 94 44.26 51.44 30.95
CA LEU A 94 44.06 51.59 29.51
C LEU A 94 43.21 52.84 29.30
N ASP A 95 43.92 53.96 29.11
CA ASP A 95 43.39 55.28 28.79
C ASP A 95 42.88 55.25 27.34
N ILE A 96 41.59 54.94 27.15
CA ILE A 96 40.93 55.11 25.85
C ILE A 96 40.18 56.45 25.94
N PRO A 97 40.54 57.49 25.16
CA PRO A 97 39.84 58.76 25.22
C PRO A 97 38.40 58.59 24.73
N ILE A 98 37.46 58.67 25.66
CA ILE A 98 36.02 58.77 25.38
C ILE A 98 35.77 60.19 24.89
N GLU A 99 35.38 60.34 23.62
CA GLU A 99 34.88 61.62 23.11
C GLU A 99 33.73 62.13 23.99
N PRO A 100 33.72 63.42 24.41
CA PRO A 100 32.70 63.93 25.31
C PRO A 100 31.33 63.95 24.62
N MET A 101 30.46 63.01 24.98
CA MET A 101 29.03 63.11 24.71
C MET A 101 28.48 64.38 25.35
N ARG A 102 27.84 65.22 24.53
CA ARG A 102 27.19 66.48 24.92
C ARG A 102 26.28 66.28 26.15
N PRO A 103 26.44 67.05 27.24
CA PRO A 103 25.54 66.97 28.38
C PRO A 103 24.15 67.53 28.05
N LYS A 104 23.10 66.74 28.28
CA LYS A 104 21.73 67.25 28.37
C LYS A 104 21.61 68.14 29.63
N SER A 105 21.08 69.33 29.42
CA SER A 105 20.83 70.36 30.44
C SER A 105 20.10 69.82 31.69
N SER A 106 20.76 69.93 32.84
CA SER A 106 20.11 69.91 34.15
C SER A 106 19.74 71.36 34.53
N ARG A 107 18.50 71.54 35.02
CA ARG A 107 18.07 72.83 35.60
C ARG A 107 18.61 72.95 37.02
N LYS A 108 19.18 74.13 37.29
CA LYS A 108 19.83 74.54 38.53
C LYS A 108 18.99 74.32 39.78
N SER A 109 19.69 73.89 40.81
CA SER A 109 19.35 73.98 42.22
C SER A 109 19.20 75.42 42.68
N LEU A 110 18.29 75.64 43.63
CA LEU A 110 18.37 76.70 44.61
C LEU A 110 17.81 76.15 45.92
N ARG A 111 18.69 75.86 46.89
CA ARG A 111 18.79 76.63 48.13
C ARG A 111 19.54 75.80 49.17
N ALA A 112 20.75 76.26 49.42
CA ALA A 112 21.60 75.84 50.51
C ALA A 112 21.10 76.41 51.87
N LYS A 113 21.62 75.77 52.93
CA LYS A 113 22.00 76.36 54.23
C LYS A 113 20.85 76.63 55.21
N VAL A 114 20.83 75.89 56.34
CA VAL A 114 21.26 76.36 57.68
C VAL A 114 21.69 75.14 58.52
N LYS A 115 22.67 75.38 59.38
CA LYS A 115 23.51 74.49 60.18
C LYS A 115 23.01 74.46 61.64
N GLU A 116 23.23 73.34 62.33
CA GLU A 116 23.59 73.20 63.77
C GLU A 116 22.68 73.80 64.88
N MET A 117 22.20 72.96 65.80
CA MET A 117 22.70 72.82 67.19
C MET A 117 21.75 71.98 68.08
N THR A 118 22.38 71.16 68.91
CA THR A 118 21.85 70.25 69.94
C THR A 118 21.18 70.97 71.11
N GLN A 119 20.08 70.42 71.65
CA GLN A 119 19.79 70.31 73.10
C GLN A 119 18.55 69.45 73.38
N ALA A 120 18.47 68.88 74.59
CA ALA A 120 17.67 67.71 74.96
C ALA A 120 16.49 68.02 75.92
N ILE A 121 15.33 67.36 75.69
CA ILE A 121 14.30 66.78 76.63
C ILE A 121 13.47 67.76 77.52
N PRO A 122 12.17 67.55 77.95
CA PRO A 122 11.27 66.37 77.95
C PRO A 122 9.77 66.51 77.50
N ALA A 123 9.16 65.35 77.19
CA ALA A 123 7.85 64.73 77.52
C ALA A 123 6.50 65.49 77.80
N ILE A 124 5.42 64.99 77.12
CA ILE A 124 3.95 64.87 77.49
C ILE A 124 2.99 66.05 77.14
N PRO A 125 1.68 65.87 76.77
CA PRO A 125 0.95 64.92 75.90
C PRO A 125 0.08 65.62 74.80
N ALA A 126 -0.62 64.83 73.99
CA ALA A 126 -1.48 65.22 72.85
C ALA A 126 -2.73 66.11 73.16
N PRO A 127 -3.20 66.90 72.19
CA PRO A 127 -4.60 67.27 72.05
C PRO A 127 -5.28 66.51 70.89
N ARG A 128 -6.51 66.05 71.17
CA ARG A 128 -7.43 65.39 70.23
C ARG A 128 -7.91 66.39 69.17
N GLU A 129 -7.85 66.01 67.90
CA GLU A 129 -8.53 66.75 66.81
C GLU A 129 -9.95 66.22 66.60
N THR A 130 -10.86 67.19 66.50
CA THR A 130 -12.32 67.09 66.56
C THR A 130 -12.95 66.81 65.18
N THR A 131 -14.06 66.08 65.19
CA THR A 131 -14.73 65.39 64.10
C THR A 131 -15.50 66.26 63.09
N GLN A 132 -14.94 67.33 62.51
CA GLN A 132 -15.69 68.15 61.54
C GLN A 132 -15.02 68.55 60.21
N GLU A 133 -13.82 68.08 59.86
CA GLU A 133 -13.18 68.42 58.58
C GLU A 133 -13.13 67.31 57.50
N ILE A 134 -13.83 66.18 57.68
CA ILE A 134 -13.76 65.06 56.70
C ILE A 134 -14.78 65.19 55.54
N LYS A 135 -15.80 66.07 55.63
CA LYS A 135 -16.91 66.08 54.64
C LYS A 135 -16.72 66.96 53.39
N LYS A 136 -15.63 67.70 53.22
CA LYS A 136 -15.40 68.57 52.02
C LYS A 136 -14.24 68.15 51.10
N ARG A 137 -13.76 66.90 51.14
CA ARG A 137 -12.83 66.34 50.15
C ARG A 137 -13.39 65.10 49.43
N LYS A 138 -14.54 65.23 48.75
CA LYS A 138 -15.01 64.23 47.77
C LYS A 138 -15.49 64.85 46.45
N LYS A 139 -14.76 65.82 45.91
CA LYS A 139 -14.82 66.11 44.47
C LYS A 139 -13.52 65.63 43.85
N ALA A 140 -13.58 64.47 43.19
CA ALA A 140 -12.47 63.91 42.43
C ALA A 140 -11.95 64.97 41.45
N SER A 141 -10.65 65.24 41.47
CA SER A 141 -10.01 66.27 40.65
C SER A 141 -10.30 66.06 39.16
N LYS A 142 -10.25 67.12 38.34
CA LYS A 142 -10.46 67.03 36.88
C LYS A 142 -9.54 65.96 36.22
N ARG A 143 -8.33 65.72 36.78
CA ARG A 143 -7.43 64.64 36.36
C ARG A 143 -7.94 63.24 36.71
N VAL A 144 -8.51 63.02 37.89
CA VAL A 144 -9.05 61.70 38.29
C VAL A 144 -10.29 61.34 37.45
N ARG A 145 -11.14 62.32 37.10
CA ARG A 145 -12.25 62.08 36.16
C ARG A 145 -11.76 61.72 34.75
N ARG A 146 -10.69 62.36 34.28
CA ARG A 146 -10.06 62.02 32.98
C ARG A 146 -9.47 60.60 33.03
N ASN A 147 -8.76 60.24 34.10
CA ASN A 147 -8.18 58.91 34.25
C ASN A 147 -9.25 57.82 34.40
N ARG A 148 -10.39 58.08 35.08
CA ARG A 148 -11.52 57.13 35.11
C ARG A 148 -12.20 56.95 33.75
N LYS A 149 -12.31 58.01 32.94
CA LYS A 149 -12.80 57.90 31.56
C LYS A 149 -11.83 57.10 30.68
N ILE A 150 -10.52 57.31 30.83
CA ILE A 150 -9.49 56.52 30.13
C ILE A 150 -9.54 55.06 30.57
N ALA A 151 -9.66 54.79 31.87
CA ALA A 151 -9.77 53.43 32.41
C ALA A 151 -11.04 52.72 31.93
N LEU A 152 -12.18 53.43 31.88
CA LEU A 152 -13.43 52.88 31.36
C LEU A 152 -13.34 52.62 29.86
N PHE A 153 -12.73 53.53 29.09
CA PHE A 153 -12.48 53.31 27.67
C PHE A 153 -11.57 52.09 27.43
N MET A 154 -10.47 51.97 28.18
CA MET A 154 -9.60 50.79 28.13
C MET A 154 -10.35 49.50 28.51
N ALA A 155 -11.21 49.54 29.53
CA ALA A 155 -12.02 48.37 29.91
C ALA A 155 -13.02 47.98 28.81
N VAL A 156 -13.65 48.96 28.15
CA VAL A 156 -14.55 48.73 27.01
C VAL A 156 -13.78 48.19 25.80
N VAL A 157 -12.59 48.74 25.49
CA VAL A 157 -11.73 48.24 24.41
C VAL A 157 -11.27 46.82 24.71
N VAL A 158 -10.82 46.52 25.93
CA VAL A 158 -10.46 45.16 26.35
C VAL A 158 -11.67 44.22 26.30
N GLY A 159 -12.87 44.70 26.65
CA GLY A 159 -14.11 43.94 26.52
C GLY A 159 -14.46 43.62 25.06
N ILE A 160 -14.38 44.61 24.16
CA ILE A 160 -14.66 44.44 22.73
C ILE A 160 -13.60 43.55 22.06
N VAL A 161 -12.32 43.78 22.35
CA VAL A 161 -11.21 42.95 21.84
C VAL A 161 -11.30 41.53 22.39
N GLY A 162 -11.59 41.40 23.69
CA GLY A 162 -11.82 40.10 24.34
C GLY A 162 -12.98 39.34 23.71
N TRP A 163 -14.12 40.00 23.49
CA TRP A 163 -15.26 39.41 22.78
C TRP A 163 -14.88 38.99 21.36
N TYR A 164 -14.22 39.87 20.60
CA TYR A 164 -13.86 39.61 19.20
C TYR A 164 -12.91 38.42 19.03
N VAL A 165 -11.96 38.23 19.96
CA VAL A 165 -10.96 37.15 19.91
C VAL A 165 -11.48 35.84 20.50
N LEU A 166 -12.34 35.87 21.52
CA LEU A 166 -12.84 34.67 22.20
C LEU A 166 -14.13 34.10 21.60
N VAL A 167 -15.04 34.97 21.16
CA VAL A 167 -16.41 34.58 20.74
C VAL A 167 -16.76 35.13 19.35
N GLY A 168 -16.11 36.21 18.93
CA GLY A 168 -16.34 36.85 17.64
C GLY A 168 -15.64 36.17 16.46
N PRO A 169 -15.79 36.74 15.24
CA PRO A 169 -15.28 36.17 13.99
C PRO A 169 -13.75 36.08 13.90
N GLY A 170 -13.01 36.65 14.87
CA GLY A 170 -11.56 36.45 15.00
C GLY A 170 -11.17 35.17 15.75
N SER A 171 -12.12 34.43 16.31
CA SER A 171 -11.86 33.17 17.01
C SER A 171 -11.60 32.04 16.00
N ARG A 172 -10.52 31.29 16.21
CA ARG A 172 -10.12 30.17 15.35
C ARG A 172 -10.41 28.85 16.04
N VAL A 173 -11.13 27.98 15.34
CA VAL A 173 -11.48 26.63 15.79
C VAL A 173 -10.47 25.64 15.24
N VAL A 174 -10.10 24.65 16.07
CA VAL A 174 -9.19 23.57 15.67
C VAL A 174 -10.01 22.51 14.95
N VAL A 175 -9.58 22.13 13.75
CA VAL A 175 -10.22 21.08 12.96
C VAL A 175 -9.76 19.72 13.50
N PRO A 176 -10.68 18.81 13.88
CA PRO A 176 -10.31 17.46 14.31
C PRO A 176 -9.71 16.65 13.15
N SER A 177 -8.97 15.59 13.46
CA SER A 177 -8.47 14.68 12.42
C SER A 177 -9.66 13.95 11.78
N THR A 178 -9.87 14.19 10.49
CA THR A 178 -10.94 13.58 9.70
C THR A 178 -10.45 12.44 8.80
N VAL A 179 -9.14 12.13 8.84
CA VAL A 179 -8.53 11.08 8.00
C VAL A 179 -9.08 9.70 8.40
N GLY A 180 -9.55 8.95 7.42
CA GLY A 180 -10.12 7.61 7.63
C GLY A 180 -11.56 7.57 8.13
N ALA A 181 -12.15 8.73 8.49
CA ALA A 181 -13.55 8.82 8.85
C ALA A 181 -14.45 8.85 7.60
N THR A 182 -15.71 8.44 7.77
CA THR A 182 -16.75 8.54 6.75
C THR A 182 -17.32 9.95 6.66
N GLU A 183 -17.95 10.32 5.55
CA GLU A 183 -18.56 11.66 5.38
C GLU A 183 -19.54 12.00 6.51
N LEU A 184 -20.29 11.01 7.02
CA LEU A 184 -21.24 11.16 8.13
C LEU A 184 -20.55 11.39 9.48
N GLU A 185 -19.47 10.68 9.75
CA GLU A 185 -18.67 10.87 10.98
C GLU A 185 -17.98 12.23 10.97
N VAL A 186 -17.54 12.67 9.78
CA VAL A 186 -16.91 13.98 9.61
C VAL A 186 -17.91 15.11 9.82
N SER A 187 -19.12 15.03 9.25
CA SER A 187 -20.16 16.03 9.56
C SER A 187 -20.51 16.04 11.05
N ALA A 188 -20.67 14.86 11.67
CA ALA A 188 -20.98 14.76 13.10
C ALA A 188 -19.88 15.36 14.00
N ALA A 189 -18.61 15.32 13.58
CA ALA A 189 -17.50 15.93 14.30
C ALA A 189 -17.37 17.45 14.04
N LEU A 190 -17.81 17.94 12.88
CA LEU A 190 -17.67 19.34 12.46
C LEU A 190 -18.89 20.21 12.82
N ASP A 191 -20.10 19.65 12.83
CA ASP A 191 -21.34 20.30 13.23
C ASP A 191 -21.28 20.97 14.62
N PRO A 192 -20.82 20.29 15.71
CA PRO A 192 -20.72 20.93 17.03
C PRO A 192 -19.67 22.04 17.09
N LEU A 193 -18.74 22.07 16.13
CA LEU A 193 -17.71 23.10 16.00
C LEU A 193 -18.16 24.27 15.11
N GLY A 194 -19.37 24.20 14.54
CA GLY A 194 -19.89 25.20 13.60
C GLY A 194 -19.09 25.24 12.29
N LEU A 195 -18.49 24.12 11.88
CA LEU A 195 -17.69 24.01 10.67
C LEU A 195 -18.48 23.26 9.59
N ALA A 196 -18.39 23.72 8.35
CA ALA A 196 -19.01 23.03 7.21
C ALA A 196 -18.00 22.08 6.54
N SER A 197 -18.44 20.91 6.06
CA SER A 197 -17.65 20.04 5.20
C SER A 197 -18.03 20.23 3.73
N LEU A 198 -17.02 20.22 2.85
CA LEU A 198 -17.22 20.24 1.40
C LEU A 198 -16.29 19.24 0.74
N VAL A 199 -16.84 18.25 0.03
CA VAL A 199 -16.03 17.33 -0.78
C VAL A 199 -15.62 18.04 -2.06
N VAL A 200 -14.32 18.34 -2.19
CA VAL A 200 -13.78 19.08 -3.34
C VAL A 200 -13.32 18.14 -4.44
N GLU A 201 -12.73 17.01 -4.04
CA GLU A 201 -12.15 16.05 -4.98
C GLU A 201 -12.32 14.62 -4.46
N LYS A 202 -12.40 13.67 -5.40
CA LYS A 202 -12.40 12.25 -5.09
C LYS A 202 -11.21 11.58 -5.77
N GLN A 203 -10.27 11.06 -4.98
CA GLN A 203 -9.01 10.47 -5.46
C GLN A 203 -8.96 8.97 -5.19
N PHE A 204 -8.18 8.22 -5.98
CA PHE A 204 -7.97 6.80 -5.75
C PHE A 204 -6.87 6.58 -4.70
N SER A 205 -7.09 5.67 -3.75
CA SER A 205 -6.11 5.31 -2.72
C SER A 205 -6.12 3.80 -2.52
N GLU A 206 -4.93 3.18 -2.46
CA GLU A 206 -4.78 1.75 -2.12
C GLU A 206 -4.89 1.49 -0.61
N GLU A 207 -4.64 2.51 0.22
CA GLU A 207 -4.62 2.37 1.68
C GLU A 207 -5.99 2.64 2.30
N ILE A 208 -6.77 3.55 1.71
CA ILE A 208 -8.01 4.05 2.29
C ILE A 208 -9.22 3.49 1.51
N PRO A 209 -10.14 2.78 2.18
CA PRO A 209 -11.38 2.27 1.56
C PRO A 209 -12.23 3.36 0.89
N GLU A 210 -13.04 2.95 -0.08
CA GLU A 210 -14.00 3.84 -0.75
C GLU A 210 -14.93 4.54 0.25
N GLY A 211 -15.17 5.84 0.06
CA GLY A 211 -16.07 6.64 0.88
C GLY A 211 -15.47 7.20 2.18
N ARG A 212 -14.16 7.01 2.40
CA ARG A 212 -13.44 7.59 3.54
C ARG A 212 -12.55 8.75 3.13
N VAL A 213 -12.34 9.70 4.03
CA VAL A 213 -11.50 10.87 3.76
C VAL A 213 -10.01 10.48 3.72
N ILE A 214 -9.35 10.86 2.63
CA ILE A 214 -7.90 10.74 2.42
C ILE A 214 -7.19 11.89 3.13
N GLN A 215 -7.63 13.11 2.83
CA GLN A 215 -7.03 14.33 3.34
C GLN A 215 -8.11 15.38 3.53
N SER A 216 -7.91 16.23 4.53
CA SER A 216 -8.70 17.44 4.76
C SER A 216 -7.81 18.67 4.66
N ILE A 217 -8.38 19.76 4.15
CA ILE A 217 -7.74 21.06 4.05
C ILE A 217 -8.63 22.08 4.78
N PRO A 218 -8.18 22.66 5.91
CA PRO A 218 -6.90 22.42 6.59
C PRO A 218 -6.79 21.02 7.23
N GLU A 219 -5.56 20.55 7.42
CA GLU A 219 -5.26 19.24 8.01
C GLU A 219 -5.72 19.14 9.48
N GLY A 220 -5.80 17.92 10.01
CA GLY A 220 -6.16 17.68 11.41
C GLY A 220 -5.23 18.44 12.38
N GLY A 221 -5.82 19.20 13.31
CA GLY A 221 -5.11 20.13 14.20
C GLY A 221 -4.93 21.54 13.61
N GLY A 222 -5.26 21.74 12.34
CA GLY A 222 -5.27 23.04 11.66
C GLY A 222 -6.32 23.97 12.25
N ARG A 223 -6.12 25.28 12.07
CA ARG A 223 -7.00 26.33 12.60
C ARG A 223 -7.76 27.01 11.48
N ILE A 224 -9.08 27.09 11.61
CA ILE A 224 -9.97 27.77 10.67
C ILE A 224 -10.88 28.75 11.41
N ASP A 225 -11.31 29.80 10.73
CA ASP A 225 -12.26 30.77 11.31
C ASP A 225 -13.61 30.10 11.60
N GLN A 226 -14.34 30.59 12.58
CA GLN A 226 -15.69 30.09 12.89
C GLN A 226 -16.61 30.17 11.66
N GLY A 227 -17.37 29.09 11.40
CA GLY A 227 -18.18 28.98 10.19
C GLY A 227 -17.40 28.59 8.94
N GLY A 228 -16.09 28.34 9.04
CA GLY A 228 -15.24 27.97 7.93
C GLY A 228 -15.59 26.62 7.30
N THR A 229 -15.21 26.46 6.03
CA THR A 229 -15.43 25.22 5.29
C THR A 229 -14.16 24.37 5.22
N VAL A 230 -14.24 23.15 5.72
CA VAL A 230 -13.19 22.13 5.60
C VAL A 230 -13.38 21.41 4.27
N LYS A 231 -12.36 21.52 3.40
CA LYS A 231 -12.35 20.83 2.11
C LYS A 231 -11.88 19.40 2.33
N LEU A 232 -12.65 18.43 1.84
CA LEU A 232 -12.38 17.01 1.99
C LEU A 232 -12.00 16.41 0.64
N VAL A 233 -10.96 15.58 0.64
CA VAL A 233 -10.61 14.67 -0.44
C VAL A 233 -11.04 13.28 -0.03
N VAL A 234 -11.99 12.68 -0.75
CA VAL A 234 -12.56 11.39 -0.41
C VAL A 234 -11.99 10.29 -1.31
N SER A 235 -11.75 9.11 -0.73
CA SER A 235 -11.25 7.95 -1.46
C SER A 235 -12.34 7.36 -2.36
N LYS A 236 -12.00 7.11 -3.63
CA LYS A 236 -12.75 6.24 -4.55
C LYS A 236 -12.38 4.76 -4.37
N GLY A 237 -11.61 4.44 -3.33
CA GLY A 237 -11.00 3.13 -3.16
C GLY A 237 -9.83 2.93 -4.12
N PRO A 238 -9.40 1.67 -4.29
CA PRO A 238 -8.21 1.37 -5.04
C PRO A 238 -8.48 1.38 -6.55
N GLU A 239 -7.53 1.87 -7.34
CA GLU A 239 -7.68 2.01 -8.79
C GLU A 239 -7.67 0.61 -9.45
N ARG A 240 -8.74 0.26 -10.15
CA ARG A 240 -8.90 -1.05 -10.80
C ARG A 240 -9.33 -0.87 -12.25
N PHE A 241 -8.70 -1.63 -13.14
CA PHE A 241 -9.03 -1.70 -14.57
C PHE A 241 -9.67 -3.04 -14.88
N ILE A 242 -10.73 -3.04 -15.67
CA ILE A 242 -11.41 -4.26 -16.10
C ILE A 242 -10.78 -4.71 -17.41
N ILE A 243 -10.34 -5.96 -17.47
CA ILE A 243 -9.81 -6.53 -18.72
C ILE A 243 -10.99 -6.75 -19.68
N PRO A 244 -10.98 -6.16 -20.89
CA PRO A 244 -12.02 -6.38 -21.88
C PRO A 244 -11.96 -7.81 -22.44
N SER A 245 -12.99 -8.24 -23.18
CA SER A 245 -12.95 -9.53 -23.86
C SER A 245 -11.95 -9.49 -25.01
N LEU A 246 -10.96 -10.38 -24.97
CA LEU A 246 -9.90 -10.50 -25.98
C LEU A 246 -10.02 -11.78 -26.82
N ALA A 247 -10.85 -12.74 -26.39
CA ALA A 247 -11.01 -14.02 -27.06
C ALA A 247 -11.57 -13.83 -28.47
N GLY A 248 -10.95 -14.49 -29.46
CA GLY A 248 -11.34 -14.37 -30.87
C GLY A 248 -10.92 -13.07 -31.56
N LEU A 249 -10.18 -12.18 -30.90
CA LEU A 249 -9.52 -11.06 -31.56
C LEU A 249 -8.18 -11.49 -32.20
N THR A 250 -7.72 -10.73 -33.17
CA THR A 250 -6.34 -10.83 -33.67
C THR A 250 -5.37 -10.31 -32.61
N PRO A 251 -4.11 -10.77 -32.59
CA PRO A 251 -3.12 -10.31 -31.61
C PRO A 251 -2.93 -8.79 -31.67
N GLU A 252 -2.96 -8.19 -32.87
CA GLU A 252 -2.87 -6.74 -33.05
C GLU A 252 -4.09 -6.00 -32.50
N ALA A 253 -5.30 -6.53 -32.71
CA ALA A 253 -6.51 -5.92 -32.16
C ALA A 253 -6.50 -6.02 -30.61
N ALA A 254 -6.07 -7.16 -30.07
CA ALA A 254 -5.98 -7.37 -28.63
C ALA A 254 -4.95 -6.42 -27.98
N THR A 255 -3.77 -6.24 -28.57
CA THR A 255 -2.77 -5.30 -28.06
C THR A 255 -3.22 -3.85 -28.17
N ASN A 256 -3.94 -3.47 -29.23
CA ASN A 256 -4.52 -2.13 -29.37
C ASN A 256 -5.62 -1.84 -28.33
N VAL A 257 -6.46 -2.83 -28.04
CA VAL A 257 -7.49 -2.71 -27.00
C VAL A 257 -6.86 -2.58 -25.62
N LEU A 258 -5.86 -3.42 -25.32
CA LEU A 258 -5.12 -3.37 -24.06
C LEU A 258 -4.24 -2.13 -23.93
N GLY A 259 -3.71 -1.60 -25.03
CA GLY A 259 -2.88 -0.40 -25.06
C GLY A 259 -3.62 0.89 -24.68
N LYS A 260 -4.96 0.87 -24.70
CA LYS A 260 -5.79 1.96 -24.15
C LYS A 260 -5.81 1.98 -22.62
N LEU A 261 -5.35 0.90 -21.99
CA LEU A 261 -5.30 0.74 -20.54
C LEU A 261 -3.84 0.86 -20.07
N PRO A 262 -3.59 1.40 -18.87
CA PRO A 262 -2.23 1.52 -18.31
C PRO A 262 -1.73 0.16 -17.78
N LEU A 263 -1.63 -0.84 -18.66
CA LEU A 263 -1.30 -2.24 -18.36
C LEU A 263 -0.04 -2.66 -19.13
N THR A 264 0.67 -3.66 -18.60
CA THR A 264 1.92 -4.14 -19.19
C THR A 264 1.62 -5.44 -19.96
N ILE A 265 1.92 -5.49 -21.25
CA ILE A 265 1.68 -6.68 -22.08
C ILE A 265 2.96 -7.52 -22.10
N LEU A 266 2.86 -8.79 -21.70
CA LEU A 266 3.94 -9.76 -21.79
C LEU A 266 4.10 -10.29 -23.23
N PRO A 267 5.25 -10.92 -23.57
CA PRO A 267 5.40 -11.61 -24.84
C PRO A 267 4.27 -12.60 -25.08
N LEU A 268 3.74 -12.62 -26.30
CA LEU A 268 2.60 -13.43 -26.64
C LEU A 268 3.03 -14.91 -26.58
N ALA A 269 2.28 -15.71 -25.83
CA ALA A 269 2.47 -17.14 -25.75
C ALA A 269 1.63 -17.83 -26.84
N GLU A 270 2.14 -18.91 -27.41
CA GLU A 270 1.46 -19.64 -28.48
C GLU A 270 1.12 -21.05 -28.01
N GLU A 271 -0.16 -21.41 -28.03
CA GLU A 271 -0.68 -22.69 -27.54
C GLU A 271 -1.59 -23.35 -28.60
N PHE A 272 -1.67 -24.68 -28.61
CA PHE A 272 -2.55 -25.41 -29.52
C PHE A 272 -3.98 -25.38 -28.98
N SER A 273 -4.95 -25.14 -29.87
CA SER A 273 -6.37 -25.14 -29.51
C SER A 273 -7.21 -25.76 -30.61
N SER A 274 -8.14 -26.62 -30.23
CA SER A 274 -9.11 -27.23 -31.14
C SER A 274 -10.37 -26.40 -31.33
N SER A 275 -10.62 -25.41 -30.47
CA SER A 275 -11.82 -24.56 -30.52
C SER A 275 -11.56 -23.22 -31.22
N VAL A 276 -10.34 -22.70 -31.17
CA VAL A 276 -9.98 -21.38 -31.68
C VAL A 276 -9.12 -21.50 -32.95
N PRO A 277 -9.47 -20.83 -34.06
CA PRO A 277 -8.68 -20.88 -35.28
C PRO A 277 -7.26 -20.34 -35.09
N LYS A 278 -6.32 -20.80 -35.93
CA LYS A 278 -4.93 -20.34 -35.90
C LYS A 278 -4.83 -18.83 -36.07
N GLY A 279 -4.01 -18.18 -35.25
CA GLY A 279 -3.74 -16.74 -35.31
C GLY A 279 -4.69 -15.87 -34.49
N TYR A 280 -5.66 -16.46 -33.79
CA TYR A 280 -6.57 -15.75 -32.90
C TYR A 280 -6.21 -15.97 -31.43
N VAL A 281 -6.55 -15.00 -30.59
CA VAL A 281 -6.37 -15.11 -29.14
C VAL A 281 -7.32 -16.16 -28.56
N ILE A 282 -6.75 -17.13 -27.83
CA ILE A 282 -7.51 -18.13 -27.06
C ILE A 282 -8.09 -17.45 -25.83
N ASP A 283 -7.20 -16.89 -25.01
CA ASP A 283 -7.51 -16.23 -23.77
C ASP A 283 -6.35 -15.32 -23.32
N SER A 284 -6.55 -14.67 -22.18
CA SER A 284 -5.52 -13.91 -21.48
C SER A 284 -5.41 -14.37 -20.03
N ASN A 285 -4.24 -14.18 -19.45
CA ASN A 285 -4.01 -14.31 -18.03
C ASN A 285 -3.46 -12.97 -17.50
N PRO A 286 -4.21 -12.23 -16.66
CA PRO A 286 -5.51 -12.58 -16.07
C PRO A 286 -6.69 -12.65 -17.07
N PRO A 287 -7.77 -13.41 -16.79
CA PRO A 287 -8.93 -13.57 -17.66
C PRO A 287 -9.71 -12.28 -17.90
N SER A 288 -10.46 -12.26 -19.01
CA SER A 288 -11.37 -11.15 -19.33
C SER A 288 -12.42 -10.96 -18.24
N GLY A 289 -12.70 -9.70 -17.90
CA GLY A 289 -13.64 -9.30 -16.84
C GLY A 289 -12.97 -9.13 -15.47
N GLU A 290 -11.73 -9.57 -15.29
CA GLU A 290 -11.01 -9.42 -14.02
C GLU A 290 -10.60 -7.96 -13.77
N LYS A 291 -10.66 -7.56 -12.49
CA LYS A 291 -10.26 -6.24 -12.01
C LYS A 291 -8.79 -6.25 -11.61
N VAL A 292 -7.94 -5.69 -12.46
CA VAL A 292 -6.48 -5.65 -12.24
C VAL A 292 -6.00 -4.28 -11.80
N LYS A 293 -4.83 -4.26 -11.16
CA LYS A 293 -4.16 -3.01 -10.77
C LYS A 293 -3.51 -2.34 -11.97
N ARG A 294 -3.21 -1.04 -11.84
CA ARG A 294 -2.34 -0.34 -12.79
C ARG A 294 -1.02 -1.10 -12.95
N SER A 295 -0.45 -1.12 -14.16
CA SER A 295 0.81 -1.78 -14.51
C SER A 295 0.87 -3.30 -14.35
N SER A 296 -0.26 -3.97 -14.10
CA SER A 296 -0.29 -5.43 -14.05
C SER A 296 0.17 -6.03 -15.39
N SER A 297 0.92 -7.12 -15.31
CA SER A 297 1.37 -7.89 -16.47
C SER A 297 0.26 -8.80 -17.00
N ILE A 298 0.00 -8.76 -18.31
CA ILE A 298 -1.00 -9.59 -18.98
C ILE A 298 -0.32 -10.48 -20.00
N LEU A 299 -0.48 -11.79 -19.86
CA LEU A 299 -0.07 -12.77 -20.85
C LEU A 299 -1.23 -13.04 -21.80
N ILE A 300 -0.98 -12.96 -23.10
CA ILE A 300 -1.96 -13.30 -24.14
C ILE A 300 -1.55 -14.63 -24.74
N ARG A 301 -2.47 -15.59 -24.82
CA ARG A 301 -2.26 -16.88 -25.49
C ARG A 301 -2.92 -16.89 -26.85
N ILE A 302 -2.12 -17.16 -27.89
CA ILE A 302 -2.56 -17.24 -29.28
C ILE A 302 -2.70 -18.70 -29.68
N SER A 303 -3.76 -18.99 -30.44
CA SER A 303 -3.96 -20.31 -31.04
C SER A 303 -2.99 -20.57 -32.18
N LYS A 304 -2.24 -21.67 -32.07
CA LYS A 304 -1.51 -22.30 -33.18
C LYS A 304 -2.42 -23.11 -34.11
N GLY A 305 -3.70 -23.23 -33.79
CA GLY A 305 -4.65 -24.15 -34.39
C GLY A 305 -4.62 -25.52 -33.71
N ILE A 306 -5.25 -26.50 -34.34
CA ILE A 306 -5.26 -27.89 -33.86
C ILE A 306 -3.83 -28.43 -33.98
N GLU A 307 -3.38 -29.14 -32.95
CA GLU A 307 -2.09 -29.84 -32.97
C GLU A 307 -2.07 -30.87 -34.10
N GLN A 308 -1.09 -30.78 -34.99
CA GLN A 308 -0.91 -31.73 -36.08
C GLN A 308 0.00 -32.87 -35.63
N VAL A 309 -0.48 -34.09 -35.75
CA VAL A 309 0.27 -35.32 -35.42
C VAL A 309 0.61 -36.03 -36.72
N THR A 310 1.80 -36.63 -36.79
CA THR A 310 2.24 -37.38 -37.97
C THR A 310 1.39 -38.62 -38.17
N LEU A 311 0.82 -38.78 -39.36
CA LEU A 311 -0.03 -39.92 -39.70
C LEU A 311 0.74 -40.92 -40.56
N THR A 312 1.30 -41.94 -39.91
CA THR A 312 1.97 -43.04 -40.60
C THR A 312 0.97 -43.86 -41.43
N SER A 313 1.38 -44.29 -42.63
CA SER A 313 0.60 -45.25 -43.41
C SER A 313 0.83 -46.66 -42.90
N TYR A 314 -0.26 -47.33 -42.53
CA TYR A 314 -0.27 -48.72 -42.08
C TYR A 314 -0.75 -49.70 -43.14
N THR A 315 -0.93 -49.25 -44.39
CA THR A 315 -1.38 -50.13 -45.48
C THR A 315 -0.43 -51.31 -45.66
N GLY A 316 -0.92 -52.53 -45.45
CA GLY A 316 -0.14 -53.75 -45.51
C GLY A 316 0.59 -54.16 -44.24
N LYS A 317 0.48 -53.39 -43.16
CA LYS A 317 0.97 -53.79 -41.84
C LYS A 317 -0.12 -54.50 -41.04
N SER A 318 0.26 -55.04 -39.89
CA SER A 318 -0.67 -55.65 -38.93
C SER A 318 -1.68 -54.61 -38.43
N ALA A 319 -2.96 -54.98 -38.38
CA ALA A 319 -4.02 -54.12 -37.86
C ALA A 319 -3.85 -53.84 -36.36
N ASP A 320 -3.35 -54.80 -35.58
CA ASP A 320 -3.15 -54.61 -34.14
C ASP A 320 -2.04 -53.59 -33.88
N GLN A 321 -0.96 -53.66 -34.65
CA GLN A 321 0.11 -52.65 -34.61
C GLN A 321 -0.43 -51.26 -35.01
N ALA A 322 -1.19 -51.21 -36.11
CA ALA A 322 -1.77 -49.96 -36.59
C ALA A 322 -2.72 -49.33 -35.57
N LEU A 323 -3.58 -50.13 -34.93
CA LEU A 323 -4.52 -49.67 -33.92
C LEU A 323 -3.80 -49.09 -32.71
N ASN A 324 -2.79 -49.80 -32.20
CA ASN A 324 -2.01 -49.34 -31.05
C ASN A 324 -1.25 -48.05 -31.37
N GLU A 325 -0.48 -48.01 -32.46
CA GLU A 325 0.31 -46.82 -32.79
C GLU A 325 -0.56 -45.59 -33.12
N LEU A 326 -1.70 -45.78 -33.79
CA LEU A 326 -2.64 -44.68 -34.07
C LEU A 326 -3.36 -44.19 -32.80
N GLN A 327 -3.72 -45.10 -31.89
CA GLN A 327 -4.34 -44.75 -30.62
C GLN A 327 -3.34 -44.05 -29.68
N ASP A 328 -2.09 -44.52 -29.64
CA ASP A 328 -0.99 -43.89 -28.89
C ASP A 328 -0.66 -42.50 -29.46
N ALA A 329 -0.75 -42.33 -30.78
CA ALA A 329 -0.66 -41.02 -31.44
C ALA A 329 -1.87 -40.11 -31.18
N GLY A 330 -2.90 -40.59 -30.47
CA GLY A 330 -4.07 -39.79 -30.09
C GLY A 330 -5.14 -39.67 -31.17
N PHE A 331 -5.16 -40.57 -32.15
CA PHE A 331 -6.24 -40.64 -33.16
C PHE A 331 -7.40 -41.53 -32.70
N VAL A 332 -8.60 -41.21 -33.17
CA VAL A 332 -9.80 -42.03 -32.92
C VAL A 332 -9.97 -43.02 -34.05
N VAL A 333 -9.61 -44.29 -33.82
CA VAL A 333 -9.61 -45.31 -34.89
C VAL A 333 -10.95 -46.04 -34.97
N THR A 334 -11.49 -46.19 -36.18
CA THR A 334 -12.67 -47.01 -36.47
C THR A 334 -12.30 -48.10 -37.46
N SER A 335 -12.40 -49.36 -37.04
CA SER A 335 -12.09 -50.52 -37.88
C SER A 335 -13.32 -51.08 -38.58
N THR A 336 -13.18 -51.39 -39.86
CA THR A 336 -14.16 -52.10 -40.69
C THR A 336 -13.48 -53.31 -41.31
N TYR A 337 -14.19 -54.41 -41.48
CA TYR A 337 -13.60 -55.65 -41.98
C TYR A 337 -14.08 -56.00 -43.39
N ALA A 338 -13.15 -56.20 -44.32
CA ALA A 338 -13.42 -56.61 -45.70
C ALA A 338 -12.58 -57.85 -46.08
N PHE A 339 -13.02 -58.62 -47.07
CA PHE A 339 -12.21 -59.72 -47.60
C PHE A 339 -11.21 -59.17 -48.62
N SER A 340 -9.99 -59.70 -48.61
CA SER A 340 -8.96 -59.36 -49.60
C SER A 340 -8.23 -60.61 -50.05
N GLU A 341 -7.95 -60.70 -51.35
CA GLU A 341 -7.17 -61.79 -51.93
C GLU A 341 -5.67 -61.51 -51.93
N THR A 342 -5.28 -60.23 -51.84
CA THR A 342 -3.90 -59.77 -51.91
C THR A 342 -3.24 -59.58 -50.54
N ARG A 343 -4.05 -59.51 -49.47
CA ARG A 343 -3.61 -59.23 -48.10
C ARG A 343 -3.99 -60.36 -47.16
N LEU A 344 -3.06 -60.73 -46.29
CA LEU A 344 -3.29 -61.78 -45.30
C LEU A 344 -4.37 -61.36 -44.29
N ALA A 345 -4.96 -62.33 -43.59
CA ALA A 345 -5.93 -62.04 -42.54
C ALA A 345 -5.27 -61.25 -41.41
N GLY A 346 -5.91 -60.15 -40.97
CA GLY A 346 -5.38 -59.24 -39.96
C GLY A 346 -4.53 -58.08 -40.51
N GLU A 347 -4.25 -58.03 -41.81
CA GLU A 347 -3.54 -56.88 -42.40
C GLU A 347 -4.49 -55.73 -42.76
N VAL A 348 -3.99 -54.49 -42.70
CA VAL A 348 -4.73 -53.31 -43.16
C VAL A 348 -4.76 -53.27 -44.69
N ILE A 349 -5.96 -53.36 -45.27
CA ILE A 349 -6.24 -53.21 -46.70
C ILE A 349 -6.11 -51.75 -47.10
N ALA A 350 -6.81 -50.88 -46.37
CA ALA A 350 -6.91 -49.47 -46.67
C ALA A 350 -7.03 -48.65 -45.39
N GLN A 351 -6.51 -47.44 -45.42
CA GLN A 351 -6.58 -46.46 -44.34
C GLN A 351 -7.15 -45.17 -44.91
N LYS A 352 -8.05 -44.51 -44.18
CA LYS A 352 -8.57 -43.18 -44.54
C LYS A 352 -8.47 -42.24 -43.34
N PRO A 353 -7.89 -41.04 -43.49
CA PRO A 353 -7.32 -40.45 -44.72
C PRO A 353 -6.05 -41.19 -45.19
N SER A 354 -5.86 -41.27 -46.52
CA SER A 354 -4.70 -41.91 -47.16
C SER A 354 -3.78 -40.86 -47.78
N GLY A 355 -2.46 -41.02 -47.63
CA GLY A 355 -1.47 -40.16 -48.29
C GLY A 355 -1.32 -38.77 -47.67
N VAL A 356 -1.67 -38.61 -46.40
CA VAL A 356 -1.46 -37.37 -45.64
C VAL A 356 -0.34 -37.61 -44.64
N GLU A 357 0.65 -36.72 -44.60
CA GLU A 357 1.79 -36.83 -43.67
C GLU A 357 1.42 -36.43 -42.24
N THR A 358 0.48 -35.48 -42.08
CA THR A 358 0.00 -35.00 -40.79
C THR A 358 -1.53 -34.91 -40.76
N ALA A 359 -2.11 -35.17 -39.60
CA ALA A 359 -3.55 -35.04 -39.39
C ALA A 359 -3.82 -34.39 -38.03
N ASP A 360 -5.01 -33.82 -37.89
CA ASP A 360 -5.45 -33.17 -36.66
C ASP A 360 -5.48 -34.19 -35.51
N LYS A 361 -4.91 -33.83 -34.36
CA LYS A 361 -4.98 -34.64 -33.14
C LYS A 361 -6.42 -34.93 -32.75
N GLY A 362 -6.74 -36.19 -32.44
CA GLY A 362 -8.11 -36.62 -32.17
C GLY A 362 -9.00 -36.81 -33.40
N SER A 363 -8.47 -36.65 -34.63
CA SER A 363 -9.22 -36.94 -35.85
C SER A 363 -9.55 -38.43 -35.98
N LYS A 364 -10.60 -38.72 -36.76
CA LYS A 364 -11.07 -40.10 -36.98
C LYS A 364 -10.31 -40.75 -38.14
N VAL A 365 -9.64 -41.86 -37.84
CA VAL A 365 -8.95 -42.69 -38.84
C VAL A 365 -9.75 -43.97 -39.07
N TYR A 366 -10.10 -44.25 -40.32
CA TYR A 366 -10.83 -45.45 -40.69
C TYR A 366 -9.85 -46.49 -41.23
N LEU A 367 -9.81 -47.65 -40.59
CA LEU A 367 -9.01 -48.79 -41.06
C LEU A 367 -9.92 -49.85 -41.65
N THR A 368 -9.61 -50.31 -42.85
CA THR A 368 -10.24 -51.49 -43.45
C THR A 368 -9.30 -52.67 -43.27
N ILE A 369 -9.68 -53.63 -42.44
CA ILE A 369 -8.89 -54.80 -42.06
C ILE A 369 -9.29 -56.00 -42.89
N SER A 370 -8.31 -56.78 -43.35
CA SER A 370 -8.52 -58.01 -44.09
C SER A 370 -9.02 -59.14 -43.21
N LYS A 371 -10.16 -59.73 -43.58
CA LYS A 371 -10.64 -61.04 -43.09
C LYS A 371 -9.92 -62.22 -43.74
N GLY A 372 -8.94 -61.95 -44.60
CA GLY A 372 -8.28 -62.93 -45.45
C GLY A 372 -9.06 -63.23 -46.73
N SER A 373 -8.60 -64.26 -47.45
CA SER A 373 -9.22 -64.68 -48.70
C SER A 373 -10.65 -65.20 -48.47
N GLN A 374 -11.58 -64.66 -49.26
CA GLN A 374 -12.96 -65.16 -49.32
C GLN A 374 -13.04 -66.60 -49.88
N TYR A 375 -11.95 -67.09 -50.46
CA TYR A 375 -11.85 -68.39 -51.08
C TYR A 375 -10.89 -69.30 -50.31
N ALA A 376 -11.24 -70.57 -50.21
CA ALA A 376 -10.40 -71.65 -49.73
C ALA A 376 -10.03 -72.56 -50.91
N TYR A 377 -8.87 -73.21 -50.82
CA TYR A 377 -8.46 -74.24 -51.78
C TYR A 377 -8.82 -75.61 -51.23
N ILE A 378 -9.38 -76.48 -52.08
CA ILE A 378 -9.71 -77.85 -51.65
C ILE A 378 -8.41 -78.64 -51.47
N PRO A 379 -8.09 -79.10 -50.25
CA PRO A 379 -6.88 -79.87 -49.98
C PRO A 379 -6.98 -81.26 -50.63
N ASN A 380 -5.84 -81.94 -50.75
CA ASN A 380 -5.86 -83.32 -51.20
C ASN A 380 -6.43 -84.22 -50.09
N LEU A 381 -7.65 -84.71 -50.31
CA LEU A 381 -8.35 -85.57 -49.36
C LEU A 381 -8.37 -87.04 -49.78
N PHE A 382 -7.68 -87.41 -50.87
CA PHE A 382 -7.66 -88.79 -51.36
C PHE A 382 -7.01 -89.73 -50.34
N SER A 383 -7.60 -90.92 -50.15
CA SER A 383 -7.10 -91.99 -49.26
C SER A 383 -7.10 -91.67 -47.75
N ILE A 384 -7.70 -90.55 -47.32
CA ILE A 384 -7.89 -90.18 -45.91
C ILE A 384 -9.25 -90.70 -45.40
N ASP A 385 -9.37 -90.93 -44.09
CA ASP A 385 -10.60 -91.36 -43.42
C ASP A 385 -11.72 -90.29 -43.53
N GLU A 386 -12.98 -90.73 -43.61
CA GLU A 386 -14.17 -89.84 -43.66
C GLU A 386 -14.13 -88.77 -42.57
N ALA A 387 -13.84 -89.14 -41.32
CA ALA A 387 -13.83 -88.21 -40.19
C ALA A 387 -12.76 -87.12 -40.31
N LYS A 388 -11.55 -87.49 -40.74
CA LYS A 388 -10.44 -86.55 -40.95
C LYS A 388 -10.68 -85.64 -42.15
N ALA A 389 -11.27 -86.17 -43.22
CA ALA A 389 -11.61 -85.40 -44.41
C ALA A 389 -12.72 -84.37 -44.12
N VAL A 390 -13.74 -84.77 -43.34
CA VAL A 390 -14.78 -83.85 -42.87
C VAL A 390 -14.20 -82.79 -41.95
N ALA A 391 -13.29 -83.13 -41.03
CA ALA A 391 -12.62 -82.16 -40.17
C ALA A 391 -11.81 -81.14 -40.98
N ALA A 392 -10.96 -81.61 -41.91
CA ALA A 392 -10.14 -80.74 -42.75
C ALA A 392 -10.95 -79.79 -43.65
N LEU A 393 -12.11 -80.22 -44.14
CA LEU A 393 -13.02 -79.35 -44.91
C LEU A 393 -13.81 -78.38 -44.02
N LYS A 394 -14.17 -78.78 -42.80
CA LYS A 394 -14.82 -77.91 -41.81
C LYS A 394 -13.87 -76.81 -41.32
N ASP A 395 -12.59 -77.12 -41.12
CA ASP A 395 -11.56 -76.15 -40.73
C ASP A 395 -11.34 -75.06 -41.80
N LEU A 396 -11.72 -75.33 -43.05
CA LEU A 396 -11.68 -74.38 -44.17
C LEU A 396 -13.01 -73.62 -44.36
N ASP A 397 -13.93 -73.70 -43.40
CA ASP A 397 -15.29 -73.13 -43.45
C ASP A 397 -16.13 -73.64 -44.63
N LEU A 398 -15.94 -74.89 -45.08
CA LEU A 398 -16.68 -75.48 -46.21
C LEU A 398 -17.80 -76.41 -45.71
N LYS A 399 -18.93 -76.43 -46.41
CA LYS A 399 -20.05 -77.35 -46.11
C LYS A 399 -19.75 -78.71 -46.76
N VAL A 400 -19.81 -79.79 -45.98
CA VAL A 400 -19.45 -81.13 -46.48
C VAL A 400 -20.69 -82.00 -46.69
N VAL A 401 -20.82 -82.58 -47.87
CA VAL A 401 -21.83 -83.61 -48.20
C VAL A 401 -21.11 -84.94 -48.44
N VAL A 402 -21.46 -85.96 -47.66
CA VAL A 402 -20.83 -87.28 -47.76
C VAL A 402 -21.71 -88.23 -48.57
N LYS A 403 -21.20 -88.75 -49.69
CA LYS A 403 -21.82 -89.83 -50.46
C LYS A 403 -21.09 -91.14 -50.18
N LYS A 404 -21.82 -92.16 -49.68
CA LYS A 404 -21.24 -93.47 -49.32
C LYS A 404 -21.52 -94.48 -50.43
N ILE A 405 -20.49 -95.15 -50.95
CA ILE A 405 -20.58 -96.15 -52.02
C ILE A 405 -19.88 -97.43 -51.52
N GLY A 406 -20.50 -98.61 -51.67
CA GLY A 406 -19.90 -99.90 -51.30
C GLY A 406 -20.15 -100.40 -49.85
N LYS A 407 -19.90 -101.70 -49.61
CA LYS A 407 -20.15 -102.44 -48.35
C LYS A 407 -18.90 -102.62 -47.44
N LYS A 408 -17.79 -101.91 -47.69
CA LYS A 408 -16.56 -102.04 -46.89
C LYS A 408 -16.70 -101.38 -45.50
N THR A 409 -16.05 -101.98 -44.50
CA THR A 409 -16.01 -101.52 -43.10
C THR A 409 -15.10 -100.32 -42.88
N VAL A 410 -14.02 -100.19 -43.66
CA VAL A 410 -13.15 -99.00 -43.71
C VAL A 410 -13.42 -98.24 -45.01
N LYS A 411 -14.05 -97.07 -44.89
CA LYS A 411 -14.42 -96.23 -46.04
C LYS A 411 -13.39 -95.12 -46.21
N LYS A 412 -12.70 -95.09 -47.35
CA LYS A 412 -11.72 -94.03 -47.69
C LYS A 412 -12.29 -93.11 -48.76
N VAL A 413 -11.86 -91.85 -48.77
CA VAL A 413 -12.29 -90.89 -49.78
C VAL A 413 -11.72 -91.27 -51.15
N THR A 414 -12.61 -91.56 -52.09
CA THR A 414 -12.29 -91.97 -53.47
C THR A 414 -12.53 -90.87 -54.49
N ASN A 415 -13.45 -89.94 -54.21
CA ASN A 415 -13.74 -88.81 -55.10
C ASN A 415 -14.07 -87.56 -54.28
N VAL A 416 -13.66 -86.40 -54.78
CA VAL A 416 -13.94 -85.08 -54.20
C VAL A 416 -14.42 -84.17 -55.33
N SER A 417 -15.58 -83.54 -55.13
CA SER A 417 -16.17 -82.58 -56.06
C SER A 417 -16.54 -81.31 -55.30
N PRO A 418 -16.03 -80.11 -55.70
CA PRO A 418 -15.14 -79.80 -56.84
C PRO A 418 -13.73 -80.41 -56.76
N LYS A 419 -12.99 -80.41 -57.88
CA LYS A 419 -11.65 -81.05 -58.00
C LYS A 419 -10.69 -80.53 -56.93
N VAL A 420 -9.84 -81.40 -56.41
CA VAL A 420 -8.72 -81.03 -55.52
C VAL A 420 -7.90 -79.89 -56.14
N GLY A 421 -7.55 -78.90 -55.33
CA GLY A 421 -6.85 -77.69 -55.76
C GLY A 421 -7.73 -76.59 -56.37
N SER A 422 -9.04 -76.80 -56.53
CA SER A 422 -9.93 -75.74 -57.00
C SER A 422 -10.17 -74.66 -55.93
N LYS A 423 -10.24 -73.40 -56.38
CA LYS A 423 -10.56 -72.22 -55.57
C LYS A 423 -12.08 -72.16 -55.36
N VAL A 424 -12.53 -72.42 -54.14
CA VAL A 424 -13.96 -72.41 -53.78
C VAL A 424 -14.24 -71.34 -52.74
N LYS A 425 -15.42 -70.69 -52.84
CA LYS A 425 -15.82 -69.68 -51.86
C LYS A 425 -16.05 -70.34 -50.50
N ARG A 426 -15.55 -69.74 -49.42
CA ARG A 426 -15.86 -70.21 -48.05
C ARG A 426 -17.37 -70.25 -47.85
N GLY A 427 -17.89 -71.33 -47.27
CA GLY A 427 -19.33 -71.63 -47.15
C GLY A 427 -19.96 -72.39 -48.33
N SER A 428 -19.20 -72.68 -49.39
CA SER A 428 -19.65 -73.55 -50.50
C SER A 428 -19.71 -75.02 -50.10
N THR A 429 -20.45 -75.81 -50.88
CA THR A 429 -20.67 -77.23 -50.60
C THR A 429 -19.68 -78.11 -51.38
N VAL A 430 -18.90 -78.92 -50.66
CA VAL A 430 -17.98 -79.92 -51.20
C VAL A 430 -18.57 -81.31 -50.97
N THR A 431 -18.72 -82.07 -52.04
CA THR A 431 -19.18 -83.46 -51.98
C THR A 431 -17.97 -84.39 -51.94
N ILE A 432 -17.86 -85.20 -50.88
CA ILE A 432 -16.88 -86.29 -50.80
C ILE A 432 -17.58 -87.62 -51.01
N THR A 433 -17.01 -88.47 -51.86
CA THR A 433 -17.47 -89.84 -52.08
C THR A 433 -16.52 -90.78 -51.37
N VAL A 434 -17.08 -91.66 -50.53
CA VAL A 434 -16.32 -92.58 -49.68
C VAL A 434 -16.74 -94.01 -50.01
N GLY A 435 -15.78 -94.91 -50.24
CA GLY A 435 -16.07 -96.31 -50.56
C GLY A 435 -14.94 -97.31 -50.35
#